data_AF-A0A5C5Z3L1-F1
#
_entry.id   AF-A0A5C5Z3L1-F1
#
_cell.length_a   1.000
_cell.length_b   1.000
_cell.length_c   1.000
_cell.angle_alpha   90.00
_cell.angle_beta   90.00
_cell.angle_gamma   90.00
#
_symmetry.space_group_name_H-M   'P 1'
#
loop_
_entity.id
_entity.type
_entity.pdbx_description
1 polymer ?
#
loop_
_entity_poly.entity_id
_entity_poly.type
_entity_poly.pdbx_seq_one_letter_code
_entity_poly.pdbx_strand_id
1 'polypeptide(L)'
;MITTMLHPLPFSVMPLIALNTDALFEETGLPLAVMGMFVVFSALLILIGCVSLLPRLMVVLDKIIPAHGHHGAQPKPKPKPKAKAKKKEAKGAEVGGVPEEIAVVIAAAVAQVMDQPHRIVRTRQLTASELAWTLQGRIQHHASHKLKPRNR
;
A
#
# COMPACT_ATOMS: atom_id res chain seq x y z
N MET A 1 15.04 -23.98 -71.66
CA MET A 1 14.85 -25.19 -70.81
C MET A 1 15.53 -24.91 -69.49
N ILE A 2 14.74 -24.46 -68.50
CA ILE A 2 15.20 -24.00 -67.19
C ILE A 2 14.81 -25.09 -66.21
N THR A 3 15.81 -25.85 -65.73
CA THR A 3 15.62 -26.92 -64.75
C THR A 3 15.70 -26.31 -63.35
N THR A 4 14.55 -26.19 -62.71
CA THR A 4 14.37 -25.69 -61.35
C THR A 4 14.65 -26.83 -60.35
N MET A 5 15.87 -26.92 -59.83
CA MET A 5 16.22 -27.81 -58.71
C MET A 5 15.94 -27.09 -57.39
N LEU A 6 14.74 -27.29 -56.83
CA LEU A 6 14.40 -26.95 -55.45
C LEU A 6 15.12 -27.94 -54.50
N HIS A 7 16.17 -27.45 -53.85
CA HIS A 7 16.80 -28.13 -52.72
C HIS A 7 15.89 -27.95 -51.48
N PRO A 8 15.42 -29.04 -50.82
CA PRO A 8 14.77 -28.90 -49.51
C PRO A 8 15.84 -28.58 -48.46
N LEU A 9 15.69 -27.43 -47.79
CA LEU A 9 16.49 -27.11 -46.61
C LEU A 9 16.21 -28.16 -45.53
N PRO A 10 17.23 -28.80 -44.93
CA PRO A 10 17.01 -29.58 -43.74
C PRO A 10 16.59 -28.59 -42.64
N PHE A 11 15.36 -28.74 -42.16
CA PHE A 11 14.94 -28.18 -40.89
C PHE A 11 15.91 -28.72 -39.83
N SER A 12 16.95 -27.94 -39.55
CA SER A 12 17.87 -28.17 -38.46
C SER A 12 17.06 -28.05 -37.18
N VAL A 13 16.63 -29.21 -36.70
CA VAL A 13 15.99 -29.44 -35.41
C VAL A 13 16.93 -28.81 -34.38
N MET A 14 16.53 -27.67 -33.83
CA MET A 14 17.15 -27.19 -32.59
C MET A 14 17.09 -28.35 -31.59
N PRO A 15 18.17 -28.64 -30.84
CA PRO A 15 18.11 -29.63 -29.79
C PRO A 15 17.13 -29.10 -28.74
N LEU A 16 15.88 -29.53 -28.88
CA LEU A 16 14.87 -29.50 -27.83
C LEU A 16 15.57 -30.06 -26.61
N ILE A 17 15.65 -29.21 -25.58
CA ILE A 17 16.10 -29.52 -24.24
C ILE A 17 15.68 -30.95 -23.93
N ALA A 18 16.62 -31.88 -24.04
CA ALA A 18 16.44 -33.24 -23.56
C ALA A 18 16.46 -33.09 -22.05
N LEU A 19 15.30 -32.77 -21.48
CA LEU A 19 15.07 -32.80 -20.04
C LEU A 19 15.36 -34.23 -19.63
N ASN A 20 16.61 -34.45 -19.20
CA ASN A 20 17.06 -35.73 -18.68
C ASN A 20 16.38 -35.89 -17.33
N THR A 21 15.12 -36.36 -17.36
CA THR A 21 14.29 -36.59 -16.19
C THR A 21 14.96 -37.57 -15.23
N ASP A 22 15.79 -38.47 -15.75
CA ASP A 22 16.57 -39.42 -14.94
C ASP A 22 17.56 -38.69 -14.03
N ALA A 23 18.17 -37.59 -14.47
CA ALA A 23 19.06 -36.76 -13.64
C ALA A 23 18.30 -35.93 -12.57
N LEU A 24 16.99 -35.72 -12.75
CA LEU A 24 16.11 -35.07 -11.76
C LEU A 24 15.62 -36.04 -10.69
N PHE A 25 15.53 -37.33 -11.02
CA PHE A 25 15.10 -38.40 -10.13
C PHE A 25 16.26 -39.22 -9.52
N GLU A 26 17.49 -39.08 -10.03
CA GLU A 26 18.71 -39.59 -9.39
C GLU A 26 18.92 -38.87 -8.05
N GLU A 27 18.69 -39.60 -6.95
CA GLU A 27 19.05 -39.50 -5.51
C GLU A 27 19.13 -38.10 -4.84
N THR A 28 19.61 -37.08 -5.53
CA THR A 28 19.83 -35.71 -5.07
C THR A 28 18.78 -34.69 -5.54
N GLY A 29 18.09 -34.92 -6.66
CA GLY A 29 17.19 -33.91 -7.25
C GLY A 29 15.90 -33.67 -6.44
N LEU A 30 15.23 -34.76 -6.05
CA LEU A 30 13.99 -34.72 -5.27
C LEU A 30 14.17 -34.12 -3.85
N PRO A 31 15.16 -34.52 -3.03
CA PRO A 31 15.36 -33.89 -1.73
C PRO A 31 15.76 -32.42 -1.84
N LEU A 32 16.54 -32.03 -2.86
CA LEU A 32 16.89 -30.64 -3.11
C LEU A 32 15.65 -29.78 -3.42
N ALA A 33 14.73 -30.31 -4.24
CA ALA A 33 13.48 -29.63 -4.55
C ALA A 33 12.57 -29.48 -3.32
N VAL A 34 12.43 -30.53 -2.50
CA VAL A 34 11.64 -30.50 -1.27
C VAL A 34 12.22 -29.52 -0.26
N MET A 35 13.53 -29.54 -0.03
CA MET A 35 14.21 -28.60 0.86
C MET A 35 14.08 -27.15 0.37
N GLY A 36 14.23 -26.93 -0.94
CA GLY A 36 14.00 -25.62 -1.55
C GLY A 36 12.59 -25.11 -1.32
N MET A 37 11.58 -25.97 -1.50
CA MET A 37 10.18 -25.61 -1.26
C MET A 37 9.91 -25.26 0.21
N PHE A 38 10.49 -26.00 1.16
CA PHE A 38 10.39 -25.69 2.59
C PHE A 38 11.03 -24.34 2.94
N VAL A 39 12.22 -24.05 2.41
CA VAL A 39 12.90 -22.77 2.64
C VAL A 39 12.09 -21.61 2.10
N VAL A 40 11.56 -21.73 0.87
CA VAL A 40 10.70 -20.70 0.26
C VAL A 40 9.45 -20.48 1.09
N PHE A 41 8.78 -21.55 1.51
CA PHE A 41 7.56 -21.45 2.31
C PHE A 41 7.83 -20.83 3.69
N SER A 42 8.93 -21.24 4.35
CA SER A 42 9.36 -20.66 5.62
C SER A 42 9.68 -19.17 5.49
N ALA A 43 10.41 -18.77 4.44
CA ALA A 43 10.74 -17.37 4.19
C ALA A 43 9.48 -16.52 3.97
N LEU A 44 8.51 -17.03 3.20
CA LEU A 44 7.22 -16.36 2.98
C LEU A 44 6.41 -16.25 4.27
N LEU A 45 6.34 -17.30 5.09
CA LEU A 45 5.66 -17.25 6.39
C LEU A 45 6.31 -16.24 7.34
N ILE A 46 7.64 -16.21 7.42
CA ILE A 46 8.38 -15.23 8.23
C ILE A 46 8.09 -13.81 7.73
N LEU A 47 8.11 -13.59 6.41
CA LEU A 47 7.82 -12.28 5.82
C LEU A 47 6.40 -11.80 6.16
N ILE A 48 5.39 -12.67 5.98
CA ILE A 48 4.00 -12.36 6.33
C ILE A 48 3.87 -12.08 7.83
N GLY A 49 4.57 -12.87 8.67
CA GLY A 49 4.67 -12.66 10.11
C GLY A 49 5.25 -11.29 10.46
N CYS A 50 6.36 -10.90 9.84
CA CYS A 50 7.00 -9.61 10.03
C CYS A 50 6.08 -8.45 9.63
N VAL A 51 5.42 -8.53 8.47
CA VAL A 51 4.46 -7.51 8.01
C VAL A 51 3.28 -7.38 8.98
N SER A 52 2.82 -8.50 9.55
CA SER A 52 1.71 -8.51 10.51
C SER A 52 2.12 -8.07 11.92
N LEU A 53 3.37 -8.29 12.30
CA LEU A 53 3.89 -7.98 13.62
C LEU A 53 4.34 -6.53 13.74
N LEU A 54 4.88 -5.92 12.67
CA LEU A 54 5.26 -4.51 12.62
C LEU A 54 4.22 -3.54 13.18
N PRO A 55 2.94 -3.53 12.74
CA PRO A 55 1.94 -2.61 13.29
C PRO A 55 1.61 -2.90 14.76
N ARG A 56 1.67 -4.17 15.18
CA ARG A 56 1.43 -4.55 16.58
C ARG A 56 2.60 -4.14 17.48
N LEU A 57 3.83 -4.27 16.99
CA LEU A 57 5.03 -3.88 17.71
C LEU A 57 5.08 -2.37 17.92
N MET A 58 4.67 -1.57 16.92
CA MET A 58 4.55 -0.11 17.07
C MET A 58 3.54 0.27 18.16
N VAL A 59 2.37 -0.38 18.19
CA VAL A 59 1.35 -0.13 19.24
C VAL A 59 1.85 -0.52 20.64
N VAL A 60 2.73 -1.52 20.75
CA VAL A 60 3.33 -1.92 22.02
C VAL A 60 4.50 -1.00 22.40
N LEU A 61 5.31 -0.55 21.44
CA LEU A 61 6.37 0.43 21.67
C LEU A 61 5.82 1.79 22.14
N ASP A 62 4.72 2.26 21.55
CA ASP A 62 4.02 3.48 21.98
C ASP A 62 3.51 3.39 23.44
N LYS A 63 3.28 2.18 23.95
CA LYS A 63 2.88 1.95 25.35
C LYS A 63 4.05 1.87 26.31
N ILE A 64 5.23 1.45 25.84
CA ILE A 64 6.42 1.22 26.69
C ILE A 64 7.31 2.46 26.73
N ILE A 65 7.32 3.28 25.68
CA ILE A 65 8.02 4.57 25.65
C ILE A 65 6.97 5.67 25.53
N PRO A 66 6.33 6.11 26.64
CA PRO A 66 5.61 7.36 26.63
C PRO A 66 6.64 8.48 26.45
N ALA A 67 6.87 8.87 25.20
CA ALA A 67 7.60 10.09 24.90
C ALA A 67 6.89 11.23 25.63
N HIS A 68 7.55 11.76 26.66
CA HIS A 68 7.20 13.04 27.24
C HIS A 68 7.34 14.08 26.13
N GLY A 69 6.23 14.52 25.55
CA GLY A 69 6.24 15.41 24.39
C GLY A 69 4.87 15.90 23.99
N HIS A 70 4.24 16.67 24.88
CA HIS A 70 3.27 17.75 24.68
C HIS A 70 2.13 17.60 23.63
N HIS A 71 0.92 17.80 24.17
CA HIS A 71 -0.34 18.21 23.54
C HIS A 71 -1.34 17.11 23.17
N GLY A 72 -2.50 17.18 23.82
CA GLY A 72 -3.67 16.39 23.50
C GLY A 72 -4.27 15.69 24.70
N ALA A 73 -4.43 16.38 25.83
CA ALA A 73 -5.32 15.91 26.89
C ALA A 73 -6.73 15.71 26.29
N GLN A 74 -7.11 14.48 25.99
CA GLN A 74 -8.50 14.14 25.74
C GLN A 74 -9.25 14.29 27.07
N PRO A 75 -10.26 15.16 27.18
CA PRO A 75 -11.09 15.20 28.37
C PRO A 75 -11.95 13.94 28.42
N LYS A 76 -11.83 13.17 29.50
CA LYS A 76 -12.67 12.01 29.82
C LYS A 76 -14.17 12.34 29.67
N PRO A 77 -15.01 11.41 29.17
CA PRO A 77 -16.45 11.62 29.06
C PRO A 77 -17.10 11.55 30.45
N LYS A 78 -17.81 12.61 30.85
CA LYS A 78 -18.74 12.59 31.99
C LYS A 78 -20.18 12.30 31.51
N PRO A 79 -20.96 11.50 32.24
CA PRO A 79 -22.31 11.08 31.82
C PRO A 79 -23.36 12.18 32.05
N LYS A 80 -24.35 12.21 31.14
CA LYS A 80 -25.53 13.11 31.04
C LYS A 80 -26.41 13.15 32.31
N PRO A 81 -27.21 14.22 32.51
CA PRO A 81 -28.65 14.10 32.19
C PRO A 81 -29.32 15.34 31.54
N LYS A 82 -30.49 15.06 30.93
CA LYS A 82 -31.41 15.85 30.10
C LYS A 82 -31.71 17.31 30.56
N ALA A 83 -31.84 18.24 29.60
CA ALA A 83 -32.99 19.16 29.48
C ALA A 83 -32.95 20.03 28.19
N LYS A 84 -34.08 20.00 27.47
CA LYS A 84 -34.74 20.97 26.58
C LYS A 84 -33.92 22.04 25.80
N ALA A 85 -34.15 21.97 24.48
CA ALA A 85 -34.15 23.02 23.46
C ALA A 85 -33.82 24.47 23.88
N LYS A 86 -32.75 25.00 23.28
CA LYS A 86 -32.72 26.39 22.79
C LYS A 86 -31.72 26.48 21.62
N LYS A 87 -32.23 26.90 20.46
CA LYS A 87 -31.47 27.42 19.32
C LYS A 87 -30.49 28.49 19.87
N LYS A 88 -29.19 28.30 19.66
CA LYS A 88 -28.20 29.37 19.74
C LYS A 88 -27.14 29.16 18.66
N GLU A 89 -26.89 30.25 17.95
CA GLU A 89 -26.02 30.42 16.80
C GLU A 89 -24.56 30.02 17.06
N ALA A 90 -23.93 29.59 15.97
CA ALA A 90 -22.53 29.82 15.61
C ALA A 90 -21.48 29.74 16.74
N LYS A 91 -21.13 28.51 17.11
CA LYS A 91 -19.71 28.16 17.33
C LYS A 91 -19.29 27.36 16.10
N GLY A 92 -18.23 27.80 15.42
CA GLY A 92 -17.73 27.24 14.16
C GLY A 92 -17.90 25.73 14.12
N ALA A 93 -18.72 25.28 13.19
CA ALA A 93 -19.15 23.89 13.16
C ALA A 93 -17.99 23.06 12.64
N GLU A 94 -17.22 22.43 13.53
CA GLU A 94 -16.26 21.41 13.11
C GLU A 94 -17.02 20.28 12.42
N VAL A 95 -16.93 20.22 11.09
CA VAL A 95 -17.49 19.13 10.30
C VAL A 95 -16.50 17.96 10.41
N GLY A 96 -16.83 16.98 11.25
CA GLY A 96 -16.03 15.76 11.45
C GLY A 96 -14.61 15.99 11.99
N GLY A 97 -14.42 17.01 12.82
CA GLY A 97 -13.10 17.34 13.41
C GLY A 97 -12.18 18.11 12.47
N VAL A 98 -12.75 18.78 11.48
CA VAL A 98 -12.07 19.71 10.58
C VAL A 98 -12.72 21.09 10.73
N PRO A 99 -11.93 22.17 10.91
CA PRO A 99 -12.43 23.54 10.91
C PRO A 99 -13.29 23.85 9.69
N GLU A 100 -14.34 24.64 9.88
CA GLU A 100 -15.34 24.93 8.85
C GLU A 100 -14.72 25.58 7.61
N GLU A 101 -13.72 26.44 7.80
CA GLU A 101 -12.98 27.10 6.72
C GLU A 101 -12.31 26.08 5.80
N ILE A 102 -11.72 25.04 6.39
CA ILE A 102 -11.04 23.97 5.65
C ILE A 102 -12.08 23.07 4.96
N ALA A 103 -13.21 22.80 5.60
CA ALA A 103 -14.29 22.00 5.00
C ALA A 103 -14.89 22.66 3.75
N VAL A 104 -15.05 24.00 3.75
CA VAL A 104 -15.53 24.76 2.59
C VAL A 104 -14.54 24.71 1.44
N VAL A 105 -13.24 24.83 1.72
CA VAL A 105 -12.19 24.70 0.68
C VAL A 105 -12.19 23.29 0.06
N ILE A 106 -12.33 22.25 0.88
CA ILE A 106 -12.45 20.87 0.40
C ILE A 106 -13.70 20.71 -0.45
N ALA A 107 -14.84 21.25 -0.02
CA ALA A 107 -16.09 21.19 -0.78
C ALA A 107 -15.98 21.89 -2.13
N ALA A 108 -15.33 23.06 -2.19
CA ALA A 108 -15.09 23.78 -3.43
C ALA A 108 -14.18 23.00 -4.39
N ALA A 109 -13.09 22.42 -3.87
CA ALA A 109 -12.19 21.59 -4.67
C ALA A 109 -12.89 20.34 -5.22
N VAL A 110 -13.71 19.66 -4.41
CA VAL A 110 -14.50 18.50 -4.85
C VAL A 110 -15.53 18.90 -5.92
N ALA A 111 -16.20 20.03 -5.75
CA ALA A 111 -17.16 20.55 -6.72
C ALA A 111 -16.50 20.89 -8.07
N GLN A 112 -15.23 21.32 -8.07
CA GLN A 112 -14.49 21.57 -9.31
C GLN A 112 -14.07 20.27 -10.01
N VAL A 113 -13.74 19.23 -9.25
CA VAL A 113 -13.25 17.96 -9.82
C VAL A 113 -14.40 17.07 -10.31
N MET A 114 -15.59 17.25 -9.76
CA MET A 114 -16.73 16.38 -10.05
C MET A 114 -17.88 17.17 -10.68
N ASP A 115 -18.25 16.83 -11.92
CA ASP A 115 -19.27 17.51 -12.74
C ASP A 115 -20.74 17.28 -12.30
N GLN A 116 -20.97 16.79 -11.07
CA GLN A 116 -22.29 16.46 -10.53
C GLN A 116 -22.50 17.11 -9.15
N PRO A 117 -23.72 17.10 -8.58
CA PRO A 117 -23.94 17.56 -7.22
C PRO A 117 -23.41 16.54 -6.19
N HIS A 118 -22.52 16.95 -5.30
CA HIS A 118 -21.90 16.08 -4.28
C HIS A 118 -22.19 16.58 -2.87
N ARG A 119 -22.28 15.65 -1.91
CA ARG A 119 -22.45 15.95 -0.49
C ARG A 119 -21.37 15.26 0.33
N ILE A 120 -20.62 16.04 1.10
CA ILE A 120 -19.67 15.50 2.08
C ILE A 120 -20.46 14.96 3.28
N VAL A 121 -20.45 13.65 3.46
CA VAL A 121 -21.17 12.96 4.55
C VAL A 121 -20.29 12.80 5.79
N ARG A 122 -18.98 12.58 5.61
CA ARG A 122 -18.05 12.35 6.71
C ARG A 122 -16.63 12.77 6.30
N THR A 123 -15.99 13.52 7.18
CA THR A 123 -14.55 13.75 7.18
C THR A 123 -13.94 12.95 8.34
N ARG A 124 -12.73 12.42 8.15
CA ARG A 124 -11.92 11.83 9.22
C ARG A 124 -10.47 12.21 9.00
N GLN A 125 -9.73 12.35 10.10
CA GLN A 125 -8.28 12.44 10.04
C GLN A 125 -7.72 11.08 9.57
N LEU A 126 -6.74 11.11 8.66
CA LEU A 126 -6.09 9.89 8.19
C LEU A 126 -5.27 9.27 9.33
N THR A 127 -5.37 7.96 9.47
CA THR A 127 -4.51 7.19 10.37
C THR A 127 -3.10 7.05 9.78
N ALA A 128 -2.09 6.74 10.62
CA ALA A 128 -0.70 6.61 10.17
C ALA A 128 -0.53 5.57 9.03
N SER A 129 -1.31 4.49 9.05
CA SER A 129 -1.36 3.50 7.96
C SER A 129 -1.95 4.03 6.66
N GLU A 130 -2.89 4.97 6.71
CA GLU A 130 -3.50 5.59 5.53
C GLU A 130 -2.62 6.72 4.96
N LEU A 131 -1.83 7.37 5.81
CA LEU A 131 -0.77 8.30 5.40
C LEU A 131 0.33 7.63 4.59
N ALA A 132 0.56 6.32 4.75
CA ALA A 132 1.53 5.59 3.94
C ALA A 132 1.17 5.62 2.45
N TRP A 133 -0.12 5.53 2.12
CA TRP A 133 -0.59 5.57 0.74
C TRP A 133 -0.41 6.97 0.11
N THR A 134 -0.73 8.03 0.85
CA THR A 134 -0.54 9.40 0.35
C THR A 134 0.95 9.75 0.23
N LEU A 135 1.77 9.27 1.17
CA LEU A 135 3.22 9.40 1.12
C LEU A 135 3.81 8.69 -0.11
N GLN A 136 3.36 7.46 -0.38
CA GLN A 136 3.81 6.69 -1.54
C GLN A 136 3.41 7.36 -2.86
N GLY A 137 2.17 7.82 -2.98
CA GLY A 137 1.71 8.57 -4.15
C GLY A 137 2.55 9.82 -4.40
N ARG A 138 2.92 10.54 -3.34
CA ARG A 138 3.79 11.71 -3.43
C ARG A 138 5.22 11.34 -3.86
N ILE A 139 5.81 10.29 -3.29
CA ILE A 139 7.14 9.80 -3.70
C ILE A 139 7.12 9.41 -5.18
N GLN A 140 6.10 8.67 -5.62
CA GLN A 140 5.97 8.26 -7.02
C GLN A 140 5.79 9.45 -7.95
N HIS A 141 5.01 10.46 -7.55
CA HIS A 141 4.85 11.70 -8.31
C HIS A 141 6.19 12.43 -8.47
N HIS A 142 6.97 12.59 -7.38
CA HIS A 142 8.28 13.24 -7.45
C HIS A 142 9.34 12.40 -8.18
N ALA A 143 9.29 11.07 -8.07
CA ALA A 143 10.21 10.15 -8.74
C ALA A 143 9.90 9.98 -10.24
N SER A 144 8.69 10.32 -10.70
CA SER A 144 8.31 10.26 -12.11
C SER A 144 9.11 11.26 -12.99
N HIS A 145 9.71 12.28 -12.38
CA HIS A 145 10.55 13.24 -13.09
C HIS A 145 11.99 12.71 -13.15
N LYS A 146 12.51 12.48 -14.37
CA LYS A 146 13.92 12.14 -14.57
C LYS A 146 14.80 13.29 -14.07
N LEU A 147 15.44 13.11 -12.93
CA LEU A 147 16.53 13.98 -12.51
C LEU A 147 17.68 13.79 -13.52
N LYS A 148 18.02 14.84 -14.26
CA LYS A 148 19.19 14.82 -15.15
C LYS A 148 20.41 14.51 -14.28
N PRO A 149 21.10 13.37 -14.47
CA PRO A 149 22.28 13.05 -13.68
C PRO A 149 23.30 14.16 -13.91
N ARG A 150 23.62 14.90 -12.84
CA ARG A 150 24.68 15.88 -12.86
C ARG A 150 25.98 15.07 -12.87
N ASN A 151 26.54 14.83 -14.06
CA ASN A 151 27.86 14.24 -14.24
C ASN A 151 28.83 14.96 -13.29
N ARG A 152 29.48 14.18 -12.42
CA ARG A 152 30.50 14.63 -11.50
C ARG A 152 31.78 13.89 -11.83
#